data_AF-A0AAD3VNI9-F1
#
_entry.id   AF-A0AAD3VNI9-F1
#
_cell.length_a   1.000
_cell.length_b   1.000
_cell.length_c   1.000
_cell.angle_alpha   90.00
_cell.angle_beta   90.00
_cell.angle_gamma   90.00
#
_symmetry.space_group_name_H-M   'P 1'
#
loop_
_entity.id
_entity.type
_entity.pdbx_description
1 polymer ?
#
loop_
_entity_poly.entity_id
_entity_poly.type
_entity_poly.pdbx_seq_one_letter_code
_entity_poly.pdbx_strand_id
1 'polypeptide(L)'
;MKRTSMNALFERLRSVKRAGFGLLAVAMALSLLISGCSPSASGAPGEPINPVPKTGYADVVLYFGDDQAMEVWPEFRTVEVPSDPAQRLSEPELVVQELLKGPQDPLLSKTLPPEAKLLSLEVTDGVAFVNFSKEIQTKHWGGSAGEGMTIASLVASLTRLEGIDKVQILVEGKTIDTLAGHYDMTGPIAPSVNAGEVFCSSERAAGLQARVDGGAEAWRKDPLEVAERESGVRGLHKGYTFKLVSKGQGRATVDADGDKNYQITLVQPEKQGNEGVWVISEIKPR
;
A
#
# COMPACT_ATOMS: atom_id res chain seq x y z
N MET A 1 50.49 5.62 39.04
CA MET A 1 50.67 5.36 40.50
C MET A 1 49.79 6.35 41.22
N LYS A 2 48.71 6.07 41.96
CA LYS A 2 47.95 4.89 42.43
C LYS A 2 46.48 5.39 42.46
N ARG A 3 45.46 4.62 42.06
CA ARG A 3 44.49 3.92 42.95
C ARG A 3 44.14 4.74 44.20
N THR A 4 42.88 4.89 44.66
CA THR A 4 41.96 3.80 45.00
C THR A 4 40.66 4.39 45.59
N SER A 5 39.55 3.65 45.45
CA SER A 5 38.60 3.27 46.53
C SER A 5 37.80 4.42 47.19
N MET A 6 36.49 4.56 47.03
CA MET A 6 35.43 3.54 47.13
C MET A 6 35.63 2.65 48.36
N ASN A 7 35.36 3.17 49.57
CA ASN A 7 34.95 2.41 50.77
C ASN A 7 34.87 3.33 52.00
N ALA A 8 33.70 3.92 52.26
CA ALA A 8 33.31 4.39 53.60
C ALA A 8 31.80 4.62 53.67
N LEU A 9 30.98 3.62 53.34
CA LEU A 9 29.57 3.62 53.72
C LEU A 9 29.04 2.18 53.90
N PHE A 10 29.82 1.37 54.61
CA PHE A 10 29.36 0.13 55.23
C PHE A 10 29.51 0.29 56.74
N GLU A 11 28.42 0.66 57.41
CA GLU A 11 28.23 0.34 58.84
C GLU A 11 26.77 -0.09 59.04
N ARG A 12 26.61 -1.42 59.06
CA ARG A 12 25.80 -2.18 60.04
C ARG A 12 24.27 -2.19 59.93
N LEU A 13 23.82 -3.19 59.18
CA LEU A 13 22.74 -4.10 59.57
C LEU A 13 22.68 -4.36 61.09
N ARG A 14 21.51 -4.16 61.71
CA ARG A 14 21.12 -4.78 62.99
C ARG A 14 19.88 -5.67 62.82
N SER A 15 20.09 -6.96 63.10
CA SER A 15 19.22 -7.97 63.77
C SER A 15 17.69 -7.84 63.63
N VAL A 16 16.95 -8.77 62.99
CA VAL A 16 16.63 -10.17 63.38
C VAL A 16 15.67 -10.31 64.60
N LYS A 17 14.40 -10.63 64.26
CA LYS A 17 13.47 -11.64 64.82
C LYS A 17 12.51 -11.34 66.01
N ARG A 18 11.29 -11.92 65.79
CA ARG A 18 10.25 -12.48 66.69
C ARG A 18 9.25 -11.48 67.29
N ALA A 19 7.98 -11.79 67.58
CA ALA A 19 6.95 -12.80 67.23
C ALA A 19 5.93 -12.77 68.41
N GLY A 20 4.63 -12.84 68.11
CA GLY A 20 3.55 -13.14 69.08
C GLY A 20 2.84 -11.91 69.65
N PHE A 21 1.57 -11.93 70.08
CA PHE A 21 0.48 -12.92 70.07
C PHE A 21 -0.74 -12.24 70.76
N GLY A 22 -1.98 -12.66 70.48
CA GLY A 22 -3.18 -12.40 71.30
C GLY A 22 -4.23 -11.46 70.67
N LEU A 23 -5.44 -11.82 70.20
CA LEU A 23 -6.49 -12.82 70.51
C LEU A 23 -7.63 -12.27 71.41
N LEU A 24 -8.86 -12.26 70.88
CA LEU A 24 -10.18 -12.37 71.56
C LEU A 24 -11.25 -12.60 70.44
N ALA A 25 -11.81 -13.80 70.20
CA ALA A 25 -12.91 -14.55 70.89
C ALA A 25 -14.31 -13.90 70.74
N VAL A 26 -15.48 -14.55 70.53
CA VAL A 26 -16.00 -15.93 70.32
C VAL A 26 -17.51 -15.81 69.96
N ALA A 27 -18.11 -16.84 69.30
CA ALA A 27 -19.53 -17.33 69.30
C ALA A 27 -20.09 -17.52 67.87
N MET A 28 -20.87 -18.54 67.46
CA MET A 28 -21.59 -19.68 68.03
C MET A 28 -21.98 -20.57 66.80
N ALA A 29 -21.80 -21.90 66.79
CA ALA A 29 -22.78 -22.95 67.12
C ALA A 29 -23.06 -23.89 65.92
N LEU A 30 -23.39 -25.13 66.26
CA LEU A 30 -23.29 -26.39 65.52
C LEU A 30 -24.65 -26.84 64.96
N SER A 31 -24.75 -27.39 63.74
CA SER A 31 -25.61 -28.57 63.40
C SER A 31 -25.61 -29.01 61.92
N LEU A 32 -25.23 -30.29 61.71
CA LEU A 32 -25.86 -31.38 60.93
C LEU A 32 -26.20 -31.28 59.41
N LEU A 33 -25.43 -32.05 58.64
CA LEU A 33 -25.73 -32.98 57.53
C LEU A 33 -26.93 -32.71 56.59
N ILE A 34 -26.62 -32.50 55.30
CA ILE A 34 -27.39 -33.08 54.18
C ILE A 34 -26.41 -33.57 53.09
N SER A 35 -26.51 -34.86 52.75
CA SER A 35 -25.88 -35.49 51.59
C SER A 35 -26.38 -34.88 50.28
N GLY A 36 -25.45 -34.52 49.39
CA GLY A 36 -25.76 -34.19 48.00
C GLY A 36 -24.72 -34.80 47.06
N CYS A 37 -25.08 -35.90 46.40
CA CYS A 37 -24.30 -36.50 45.33
C CYS A 37 -24.11 -35.47 44.20
N SER A 38 -22.87 -35.19 43.80
CA SER A 38 -22.58 -34.52 42.52
C SER A 38 -22.14 -35.58 41.50
N PRO A 39 -22.81 -35.68 40.34
CA PRO A 39 -22.36 -36.55 39.28
C PRO A 39 -21.05 -36.01 38.73
N SER A 40 -20.05 -36.90 38.59
CA SER A 40 -18.79 -36.63 37.92
C SER A 40 -19.08 -36.38 36.44
N ALA A 41 -19.18 -35.10 36.06
CA ALA A 41 -19.09 -34.68 34.66
C ALA A 41 -17.59 -34.63 34.31
N SER A 42 -17.07 -35.72 33.74
CA SER A 42 -15.78 -35.69 33.06
C SER A 42 -15.92 -34.91 31.75
N GLY A 43 -15.93 -33.59 31.84
CA GLY A 43 -15.61 -32.74 30.70
C GLY A 43 -14.10 -32.58 30.67
N ALA A 44 -13.44 -33.14 29.66
CA ALA A 44 -12.07 -32.75 29.36
C ALA A 44 -12.01 -31.21 29.22
N PRO A 45 -10.95 -30.53 29.70
CA PRO A 45 -10.76 -29.12 29.37
C PRO A 45 -10.77 -28.99 27.85
N GLY A 46 -11.77 -28.28 27.31
CA GLY A 46 -11.81 -27.97 25.88
C GLY A 46 -10.51 -27.27 25.50
N GLU A 47 -9.92 -27.65 24.37
CA GLU A 47 -8.74 -26.97 23.85
C GLU A 47 -9.00 -25.45 23.81
N PRO A 48 -7.99 -24.61 24.13
CA PRO A 48 -8.11 -23.18 23.99
C PRO A 48 -8.54 -22.86 22.55
N ILE A 49 -9.73 -22.27 22.39
CA ILE A 49 -10.14 -21.68 21.12
C ILE A 49 -9.23 -20.49 20.84
N ASN A 50 -8.12 -20.70 20.12
CA ASN A 50 -7.38 -19.61 19.52
C ASN A 50 -8.25 -19.03 18.41
N PRO A 51 -8.75 -17.78 18.53
CA PRO A 51 -9.53 -17.20 17.46
C PRO A 51 -8.62 -17.05 16.23
N VAL A 52 -8.93 -17.80 15.17
CA VAL A 52 -8.29 -17.59 13.86
C VAL A 52 -8.62 -16.17 13.43
N PRO A 53 -7.63 -15.31 13.12
CA PRO A 53 -7.89 -13.96 12.63
C PRO A 53 -8.82 -14.03 11.41
N LYS A 54 -9.94 -13.30 11.48
CA LYS A 54 -10.95 -13.29 10.40
C LYS A 54 -10.49 -12.53 9.16
N THR A 55 -9.42 -11.75 9.29
CA THR A 55 -8.82 -10.92 8.25
C THR A 55 -7.33 -11.23 8.07
N GLY A 56 -6.88 -11.16 6.83
CA GLY A 56 -5.48 -11.07 6.43
C GLY A 56 -5.21 -9.72 5.75
N TYR A 57 -4.01 -9.58 5.16
CA TYR A 57 -3.57 -8.36 4.50
C TYR A 57 -3.02 -8.66 3.10
N ALA A 58 -3.22 -7.73 2.17
CA ALA A 58 -2.65 -7.75 0.83
C ALA A 58 -2.04 -6.39 0.49
N ASP A 59 -0.84 -6.38 -0.07
CA ASP A 59 -0.22 -5.15 -0.56
C ASP A 59 -0.60 -4.92 -2.02
N VAL A 60 -1.07 -3.71 -2.34
CA VAL A 60 -1.48 -3.32 -3.69
C VAL A 60 -0.84 -1.98 -4.09
N VAL A 61 -0.60 -1.83 -5.39
CA VAL A 61 -0.12 -0.57 -5.99
C VAL A 61 -1.20 -0.05 -6.93
N LEU A 62 -1.67 1.17 -6.65
CA LEU A 62 -2.80 1.78 -7.35
C LEU A 62 -2.34 3.08 -8.00
N TYR A 63 -2.70 3.30 -9.26
CA TYR A 63 -2.31 4.51 -9.98
C TYR A 63 -3.47 5.49 -10.03
N PHE A 64 -3.27 6.70 -9.50
CA PHE A 64 -4.26 7.77 -9.48
C PHE A 64 -3.71 9.02 -10.18
N GLY A 65 -4.59 9.86 -10.72
CA GLY A 65 -4.17 11.08 -11.40
C GLY A 65 -3.59 12.09 -10.41
N ASP A 66 -2.71 12.97 -10.87
CA ASP A 66 -2.39 14.18 -10.12
C ASP A 66 -3.53 15.23 -10.19
N ASP A 67 -3.33 16.35 -9.51
CA ASP A 67 -4.28 17.47 -9.46
C ASP A 67 -4.43 18.22 -10.81
N GLN A 68 -3.49 18.01 -11.73
CA GLN A 68 -3.46 18.66 -13.05
C GLN A 68 -3.87 17.72 -14.20
N ALA A 69 -4.20 16.46 -13.90
CA ALA A 69 -4.43 15.39 -14.88
C ALA A 69 -3.29 15.21 -15.90
N MET A 70 -2.05 15.39 -15.44
CA MET A 70 -0.84 15.29 -16.27
C MET A 70 -0.22 13.89 -16.22
N GLU A 71 -0.13 13.31 -15.03
CA GLU A 71 0.45 11.99 -14.79
C GLU A 71 -0.43 11.15 -13.87
N VAL A 72 -0.23 9.82 -13.90
CA VAL A 72 -0.75 8.92 -12.86
C VAL A 72 0.37 8.48 -11.92
N TRP A 73 0.20 8.67 -10.62
CA TRP A 73 1.21 8.33 -9.62
C TRP A 73 0.78 7.13 -8.79
N PRO A 74 1.73 6.27 -8.36
CA PRO A 74 1.43 5.13 -7.53
C PRO A 74 1.10 5.54 -6.09
N GLU A 75 0.09 4.89 -5.54
CA GLU A 75 -0.21 4.84 -4.13
C GLU A 75 -0.06 3.39 -3.65
N PHE A 76 0.79 3.18 -2.64
CA PHE A 76 1.06 1.86 -2.07
C PHE A 76 0.16 1.65 -0.85
N ARG A 77 -0.67 0.60 -0.87
CA ARG A 77 -1.58 0.26 0.24
C ARG A 77 -1.36 -1.13 0.74
N THR A 78 -1.51 -1.30 2.05
CA THR A 78 -1.82 -2.59 2.67
C THR A 78 -3.32 -2.61 2.96
N VAL A 79 -4.04 -3.57 2.38
CA VAL A 79 -5.49 -3.68 2.41
C VAL A 79 -5.90 -4.90 3.23
N GLU A 80 -6.89 -4.72 4.11
CA GLU A 80 -7.49 -5.84 4.84
C GLU A 80 -8.34 -6.69 3.89
N VAL A 81 -8.09 -8.00 3.88
CA VAL A 81 -8.83 -8.96 3.05
C VAL A 81 -9.39 -10.09 3.93
N PRO A 82 -10.54 -10.70 3.57
CA PRO A 82 -11.05 -11.86 4.29
C PRO A 82 -10.01 -12.99 4.34
N SER A 83 -9.84 -13.64 5.50
CA SER A 83 -8.96 -14.80 5.61
C SER A 83 -9.51 -16.00 4.84
N ASP A 84 -10.84 -16.15 4.80
CA ASP A 84 -11.55 -17.20 4.06
C ASP A 84 -11.35 -17.03 2.55
N PRO A 85 -10.68 -17.99 1.87
CA PRO A 85 -10.46 -17.94 0.43
C PRO A 85 -11.77 -17.85 -0.38
N ALA A 86 -12.88 -18.41 0.11
CA ALA A 86 -14.17 -18.36 -0.57
C ALA A 86 -14.79 -16.95 -0.60
N GLN A 87 -14.29 -16.04 0.22
CA GLN A 87 -14.76 -14.65 0.32
C GLN A 87 -13.73 -13.65 -0.22
N ARG A 88 -12.55 -14.12 -0.62
CA ARG A 88 -11.47 -13.26 -1.11
C ARG A 88 -11.70 -12.97 -2.60
N LEU A 89 -11.61 -11.70 -2.95
CA LEU A 89 -11.53 -11.28 -4.35
C LEU A 89 -10.24 -11.81 -4.98
N SER A 90 -10.24 -12.05 -6.29
CA SER A 90 -8.97 -12.19 -6.99
C SER A 90 -8.15 -10.91 -6.87
N GLU A 91 -6.82 -11.01 -7.00
CA GLU A 91 -5.93 -9.84 -6.90
C GLU A 91 -6.30 -8.73 -7.92
N PRO A 92 -6.62 -9.02 -9.20
CA PRO A 92 -7.06 -8.00 -10.14
C PRO A 92 -8.40 -7.33 -9.73
N GLU A 93 -9.35 -8.11 -9.22
CA GLU A 93 -10.62 -7.56 -8.72
C GLU A 93 -10.39 -6.66 -7.52
N LEU A 94 -9.53 -7.06 -6.57
CA LEU A 94 -9.15 -6.25 -5.42
C LEU A 94 -8.57 -4.91 -5.86
N VAL A 95 -7.64 -4.91 -6.81
CA VAL A 95 -7.04 -3.69 -7.37
C VAL A 95 -8.10 -2.75 -7.95
N VAL A 96 -9.03 -3.25 -8.77
CA VAL A 96 -10.09 -2.39 -9.35
C VAL A 96 -11.07 -1.89 -8.29
N GLN A 97 -11.40 -2.72 -7.29
CA GLN A 97 -12.25 -2.29 -6.18
C GLN A 97 -11.59 -1.19 -5.33
N GLU A 98 -10.27 -1.27 -5.12
CA GLU A 98 -9.52 -0.23 -4.42
C GLU A 98 -9.37 1.06 -5.24
N LEU A 99 -9.26 0.97 -6.58
CA LEU A 99 -9.32 2.14 -7.46
C LEU A 99 -10.67 2.85 -7.37
N LEU A 100 -11.78 2.10 -7.35
CA LEU A 100 -13.13 2.67 -7.23
C LEU A 100 -13.36 3.42 -5.91
N LYS A 101 -12.68 3.02 -4.82
CA LYS A 101 -12.69 3.77 -3.55
C LYS A 101 -12.05 5.15 -3.67
N GLY A 102 -11.15 5.33 -4.65
CA GLY A 102 -10.35 6.54 -4.84
C GLY A 102 -9.09 6.57 -3.97
N PRO A 103 -8.20 7.57 -4.16
CA PRO A 103 -6.94 7.68 -3.43
C PRO A 103 -7.14 7.96 -1.94
N GLN A 104 -6.19 7.52 -1.12
CA GLN A 104 -6.05 7.94 0.29
C GLN A 104 -5.07 9.12 0.42
N ASP A 105 -4.19 9.26 -0.56
CA ASP A 105 -3.26 10.36 -0.71
C ASP A 105 -4.02 11.64 -1.15
N PRO A 106 -4.03 12.72 -0.32
CA PRO A 106 -4.69 13.96 -0.68
C PRO A 106 -4.05 14.73 -1.84
N LEU A 107 -2.83 14.35 -2.27
CA LEU A 107 -2.14 14.91 -3.43
C LEU A 107 -2.56 14.22 -4.75
N LEU A 108 -3.40 13.18 -4.67
CA LEU A 108 -3.88 12.41 -5.81
C LEU A 108 -5.38 12.57 -6.00
N SER A 109 -5.82 12.37 -7.24
CA SER A 109 -7.19 12.56 -7.69
C SER A 109 -7.80 11.25 -8.15
N LYS A 110 -9.12 11.11 -7.94
CA LYS A 110 -9.89 9.96 -8.44
C LYS A 110 -9.80 9.86 -9.96
N THR A 111 -9.70 8.64 -10.45
CA THR A 111 -9.61 8.31 -11.89
C THR A 111 -10.78 7.46 -12.38
N LEU A 112 -11.67 7.03 -11.47
CA LEU A 112 -12.93 6.37 -11.79
C LEU A 112 -14.10 7.13 -11.16
N PRO A 113 -15.25 7.27 -11.86
CA PRO A 113 -16.49 7.75 -11.27
C PRO A 113 -16.90 6.90 -10.07
N PRO A 114 -17.25 7.50 -8.91
CA PRO A 114 -17.62 6.75 -7.71
C PRO A 114 -18.91 5.95 -7.87
N GLU A 115 -19.74 6.27 -8.87
CA GLU A 115 -20.96 5.52 -9.20
C GLU A 115 -20.70 4.27 -10.05
N ALA A 116 -19.53 4.15 -10.68
CA ALA A 116 -19.18 2.99 -11.48
C ALA A 116 -19.07 1.74 -10.61
N LYS A 117 -19.49 0.60 -11.14
CA LYS A 117 -19.37 -0.71 -10.47
C LYS A 117 -18.60 -1.67 -11.35
N LEU A 118 -17.69 -2.43 -10.74
CA LEU A 118 -17.14 -3.62 -11.38
C LEU A 118 -18.22 -4.70 -11.39
N LEU A 119 -18.60 -5.16 -12.59
CA LEU A 119 -19.57 -6.23 -12.80
C LEU A 119 -18.88 -7.61 -12.87
N SER A 120 -17.75 -7.68 -13.56
CA SER A 120 -16.91 -8.87 -13.65
C SER A 120 -15.48 -8.51 -14.07
N LEU A 121 -14.52 -9.37 -13.74
CA LEU A 121 -13.16 -9.28 -14.23
C LEU A 121 -12.64 -10.69 -14.54
N GLU A 122 -12.16 -10.89 -15.76
CA GLU A 122 -11.56 -12.16 -16.17
C GLU A 122 -10.17 -11.89 -16.78
N VAL A 123 -9.20 -12.74 -16.46
CA VAL A 123 -7.86 -12.69 -17.07
C VAL A 123 -7.71 -13.91 -17.96
N THR A 124 -7.43 -13.69 -19.24
CA THR A 124 -7.18 -14.76 -20.22
C THR A 124 -6.12 -14.30 -21.21
N ASP A 125 -5.15 -15.17 -21.48
CA ASP A 125 -4.07 -14.93 -22.45
C ASP A 125 -3.33 -13.58 -22.25
N GLY A 126 -3.08 -13.21 -20.99
CA GLY A 126 -2.39 -11.95 -20.66
C GLY A 126 -3.28 -10.70 -20.71
N VAL A 127 -4.59 -10.84 -20.96
CA VAL A 127 -5.52 -9.72 -21.06
C VAL A 127 -6.51 -9.75 -19.89
N ALA A 128 -6.62 -8.64 -19.15
CA ALA A 128 -7.66 -8.42 -18.16
C ALA A 128 -8.88 -7.77 -18.83
N PHE A 129 -9.99 -8.51 -18.90
CA PHE A 129 -11.28 -8.01 -19.38
C PHE A 129 -12.06 -7.45 -18.18
N VAL A 130 -12.11 -6.12 -18.07
CA VAL A 130 -12.71 -5.42 -16.93
C VAL A 130 -14.07 -4.88 -17.35
N ASN A 131 -15.12 -5.51 -16.85
CA ASN A 131 -16.50 -5.17 -17.21
C ASN A 131 -17.13 -4.26 -16.16
N PHE A 132 -17.45 -3.04 -16.55
CA PHE A 132 -18.08 -2.04 -15.68
C PHE A 132 -19.57 -1.85 -15.98
N SER A 133 -20.27 -1.30 -15.00
CA SER A 133 -21.61 -0.76 -15.21
C SER A 133 -21.57 0.51 -16.06
N LYS A 134 -22.69 0.85 -16.69
CA LYS A 134 -22.83 2.04 -17.57
C LYS A 134 -22.42 3.38 -16.92
N GLU A 135 -22.38 3.46 -15.59
CA GLU A 135 -21.98 4.66 -14.85
C GLU A 135 -20.52 5.05 -15.12
N ILE A 136 -19.66 4.10 -15.53
CA ILE A 136 -18.29 4.42 -15.96
C ILE A 136 -18.25 5.43 -17.12
N GLN A 137 -19.27 5.45 -17.97
CA GLN A 137 -19.44 6.42 -19.06
C GLN A 137 -20.40 7.55 -18.66
N THR A 138 -21.58 7.21 -18.15
CA THR A 138 -22.66 8.20 -17.93
C THR A 138 -22.40 9.14 -16.74
N LYS A 139 -21.48 8.79 -15.84
CA LYS A 139 -21.02 9.63 -14.72
C LYS A 139 -19.55 10.04 -14.87
N HIS A 140 -18.96 9.78 -16.04
CA HIS A 140 -17.62 10.22 -16.35
C HIS A 140 -17.56 11.75 -16.43
N TRP A 141 -16.49 12.35 -15.90
CA TRP A 141 -16.22 13.79 -16.03
C TRP A 141 -15.94 14.23 -17.47
N GLY A 142 -15.66 13.27 -18.35
CA GLY A 142 -15.44 13.48 -19.78
C GLY A 142 -14.09 14.13 -20.12
N GLY A 143 -13.97 14.56 -21.37
CA GLY A 143 -12.77 15.23 -21.89
C GLY A 143 -11.58 14.30 -22.11
N SER A 144 -10.68 14.71 -23.01
CA SER A 144 -9.50 13.90 -23.37
C SER A 144 -8.56 13.65 -22.19
N ALA A 145 -8.39 14.63 -21.30
CA ALA A 145 -7.53 14.44 -20.12
C ALA A 145 -8.16 13.44 -19.14
N GLY A 146 -9.44 13.60 -18.83
CA GLY A 146 -10.16 12.72 -17.91
C GLY A 146 -10.24 11.28 -18.41
N GLU A 147 -10.52 11.09 -19.70
CA GLU A 147 -10.55 9.75 -20.32
C GLU A 147 -9.17 9.09 -20.30
N GLY A 148 -8.13 9.87 -20.63
CA GLY A 148 -6.74 9.41 -20.59
C GLY A 148 -6.33 8.97 -19.18
N MET A 149 -6.70 9.73 -18.14
CA MET A 149 -6.41 9.37 -16.75
C MET A 149 -7.09 8.07 -16.31
N THR A 150 -8.34 7.85 -16.71
CA THR A 150 -9.05 6.59 -16.42
C THR A 150 -8.37 5.39 -17.06
N ILE A 151 -8.01 5.50 -18.34
CA ILE A 151 -7.27 4.43 -19.05
C ILE A 151 -5.93 4.20 -18.38
N ALA A 152 -5.14 5.26 -18.20
CA ALA A 152 -3.79 5.16 -17.66
C ALA A 152 -3.79 4.55 -16.25
N SER A 153 -4.73 4.95 -15.40
CA SER A 153 -4.93 4.40 -14.06
C SER A 153 -5.21 2.90 -14.06
N LEU A 154 -6.18 2.45 -14.87
CA LEU A 154 -6.55 1.03 -14.95
C LEU A 154 -5.42 0.19 -15.54
N VAL A 155 -4.84 0.63 -16.66
CA VAL A 155 -3.75 -0.07 -17.35
C VAL A 155 -2.54 -0.17 -16.43
N ALA A 156 -2.04 0.96 -15.89
CA ALA A 156 -0.85 0.97 -15.05
C ALA A 156 -1.01 0.16 -13.75
N SER A 157 -2.21 0.12 -13.17
CA SER A 157 -2.46 -0.67 -11.95
C SER A 157 -2.52 -2.17 -12.25
N LEU A 158 -3.27 -2.58 -13.29
CA LEU A 158 -3.48 -4.00 -13.58
C LEU A 158 -2.27 -4.67 -14.23
N THR A 159 -1.51 -3.97 -15.08
CA THR A 159 -0.36 -4.57 -15.77
C THR A 159 0.87 -4.72 -14.88
N ARG A 160 0.80 -4.25 -13.62
CA ARG A 160 1.81 -4.59 -12.60
C ARG A 160 1.66 -6.00 -12.06
N LEU A 161 0.46 -6.58 -12.18
CA LEU A 161 0.19 -7.93 -11.70
C LEU A 161 0.86 -8.95 -12.62
N GLU A 162 1.32 -10.06 -12.04
CA GLU A 162 1.84 -11.17 -12.83
C GLU A 162 0.73 -11.76 -13.72
N GLY A 163 1.08 -12.15 -14.94
CA GLY A 163 0.12 -12.70 -15.90
C GLY A 163 -0.82 -11.69 -16.58
N ILE A 164 -0.68 -10.37 -16.35
CA ILE A 164 -1.47 -9.34 -17.05
C ILE A 164 -0.55 -8.38 -17.81
N ASP A 165 -0.71 -8.34 -19.14
CA ASP A 165 0.07 -7.50 -20.04
C ASP A 165 -0.79 -6.41 -20.72
N LYS A 166 -2.12 -6.62 -20.78
CA LYS A 166 -3.08 -5.68 -21.39
C LYS A 166 -4.40 -5.63 -20.63
N VAL A 167 -5.16 -4.56 -20.84
CA VAL A 167 -6.50 -4.36 -20.28
C VAL A 167 -7.50 -4.08 -21.39
N GLN A 168 -8.61 -4.81 -21.39
CA GLN A 168 -9.79 -4.51 -22.21
C GLN A 168 -10.91 -4.02 -21.30
N ILE A 169 -11.36 -2.78 -21.53
CA ILE A 169 -12.50 -2.23 -20.81
C ILE A 169 -13.79 -2.61 -21.54
N LEU A 170 -14.78 -3.09 -20.78
CA LEU A 170 -16.11 -3.43 -21.27
C LEU A 170 -17.16 -2.65 -20.46
N VAL A 171 -18.30 -2.37 -21.07
CA VAL A 171 -19.47 -1.75 -20.42
C VAL A 171 -20.69 -2.62 -20.64
N GLU A 172 -21.31 -3.08 -19.55
CA GLU A 172 -22.48 -3.98 -19.60
C GLU A 172 -22.23 -5.21 -20.50
N GLY A 173 -21.03 -5.78 -20.41
CA GLY A 173 -20.58 -6.96 -21.16
C GLY A 173 -20.23 -6.70 -22.62
N LYS A 174 -20.16 -5.45 -23.07
CA LYS A 174 -19.88 -5.09 -24.46
C LYS A 174 -18.59 -4.29 -24.59
N THR A 175 -17.88 -4.50 -25.70
CA THR A 175 -16.81 -3.60 -26.13
C THR A 175 -17.40 -2.23 -26.45
N ILE A 176 -16.61 -1.19 -26.20
CA ILE A 176 -16.97 0.20 -26.47
C ILE A 176 -15.91 0.82 -27.38
N ASP A 177 -16.29 1.77 -28.22
CA ASP A 177 -15.34 2.48 -29.06
C ASP A 177 -14.48 3.44 -28.23
N THR A 178 -15.06 4.02 -27.17
CA THR A 178 -14.45 5.05 -26.32
C THR A 178 -15.25 5.24 -25.02
N LEU A 179 -14.62 5.71 -23.94
CA LEU A 179 -15.33 6.10 -22.71
C LEU A 179 -15.97 7.49 -22.86
N ALA A 180 -15.28 8.44 -23.50
CA ALA A 180 -15.69 9.85 -23.53
C ALA A 180 -15.47 10.60 -24.85
N GLY A 181 -15.07 9.91 -25.92
CA GLY A 181 -14.96 10.44 -27.28
C GLY A 181 -13.55 10.62 -27.82
N HIS A 182 -12.49 10.29 -27.08
CA HIS A 182 -11.12 10.69 -27.43
C HIS A 182 -10.13 9.54 -27.64
N TYR A 183 -10.38 8.36 -27.07
CA TYR A 183 -9.46 7.22 -27.17
C TYR A 183 -10.17 6.00 -27.74
N ASP A 184 -9.47 5.30 -28.64
CA ASP A 184 -9.92 4.01 -29.18
C ASP A 184 -9.79 2.92 -28.10
N MET A 185 -10.92 2.27 -27.81
CA MET A 185 -11.06 1.18 -26.83
C MET A 185 -11.63 -0.09 -27.45
N THR A 186 -11.66 -0.17 -28.78
CA THR A 186 -12.18 -1.34 -29.50
C THR A 186 -11.35 -2.60 -29.28
N GLY A 187 -10.12 -2.48 -28.79
CA GLY A 187 -9.24 -3.59 -28.47
C GLY A 187 -8.42 -3.39 -27.17
N PRO A 188 -7.69 -4.44 -26.73
CA PRO A 188 -6.96 -4.40 -25.48
C PRO A 188 -5.80 -3.41 -25.49
N ILE A 189 -5.68 -2.63 -24.42
CA ILE A 189 -4.69 -1.56 -24.27
C ILE A 189 -3.52 -2.08 -23.44
N ALA A 190 -2.31 -1.95 -24.00
CA ALA A 190 -1.05 -2.23 -23.32
C ALA A 190 -0.52 -0.95 -22.64
N PRO A 191 0.33 -1.06 -21.59
CA PRO A 191 1.00 0.11 -21.05
C PRO A 191 1.91 0.71 -22.12
N SER A 192 1.90 2.03 -22.25
CA SER A 192 2.82 2.75 -23.13
C SER A 192 3.93 3.38 -22.31
N VAL A 193 5.18 3.12 -22.71
CA VAL A 193 6.34 3.83 -22.14
C VAL A 193 6.48 5.15 -22.87
N ASN A 194 6.04 6.23 -22.24
CA ASN A 194 6.24 7.58 -22.74
C ASN A 194 7.55 8.15 -22.18
N ALA A 195 8.57 8.23 -23.03
CA ALA A 195 9.79 8.93 -22.72
C ALA A 195 9.58 10.46 -22.82
N GLY A 196 10.26 11.20 -21.97
CA GLY A 196 10.20 12.65 -21.89
C GLY A 196 10.31 13.14 -20.45
N GLU A 197 9.96 14.41 -20.27
CA GLU A 197 9.83 15.02 -18.95
C GLU A 197 8.71 14.33 -18.15
N VAL A 198 8.92 14.20 -16.85
CA VAL A 198 7.92 13.70 -15.91
C VAL A 198 7.55 14.86 -15.00
N PHE A 199 6.30 15.29 -15.08
CA PHE A 199 5.83 16.45 -14.34
C PHE A 199 5.52 16.08 -12.88
N CYS A 200 6.24 16.68 -11.94
CA CYS A 200 5.87 16.68 -10.53
C CYS A 200 5.57 18.12 -10.13
N SER A 201 4.32 18.41 -9.75
CA SER A 201 3.95 19.76 -9.30
C SER A 201 4.73 20.15 -8.05
N SER A 202 4.92 21.46 -7.85
CA SER A 202 5.55 21.98 -6.62
C SER A 202 4.75 21.63 -5.37
N GLU A 203 3.42 21.58 -5.48
CA GLU A 203 2.55 21.15 -4.37
C GLU A 203 2.79 19.68 -4.01
N ARG A 204 2.85 18.79 -5.01
CA ARG A 204 3.19 17.38 -4.78
C ARG A 204 4.59 17.25 -4.18
N ALA A 205 5.59 17.92 -4.73
CA ALA A 205 6.97 17.88 -4.25
C ALA A 205 7.08 18.32 -2.77
N ALA A 206 6.46 19.46 -2.42
CA ALA A 206 6.39 19.96 -1.04
C ALA A 206 5.65 18.99 -0.11
N GLY A 207 4.52 18.42 -0.56
CA GLY A 207 3.74 17.45 0.20
C GLY A 207 4.52 16.16 0.48
N LEU A 208 5.27 15.64 -0.51
CA LEU A 208 6.15 14.48 -0.32
C LEU A 208 7.29 14.79 0.65
N GLN A 209 7.91 15.97 0.54
CA GLN A 209 8.95 16.38 1.47
C GLN A 209 8.43 16.47 2.91
N ALA A 210 7.23 17.03 3.11
CA ALA A 210 6.59 17.11 4.43
C ALA A 210 6.33 15.73 5.05
N ARG A 211 5.95 14.73 4.25
CA ARG A 211 5.77 13.34 4.71
C ARG A 211 7.06 12.72 5.20
N VAL A 212 8.13 12.87 4.44
CA VAL A 212 9.46 12.39 4.81
C VAL A 212 9.98 13.08 6.06
N ASP A 213 9.79 14.40 6.16
CA ASP A 213 10.13 15.17 7.36
C ASP A 213 9.31 14.72 8.58
N GLY A 214 8.08 14.25 8.37
CA GLY A 214 7.20 13.62 9.37
C GLY A 214 7.51 12.15 9.68
N GLY A 215 8.52 11.55 9.03
CA GLY A 215 8.95 10.17 9.26
C GLY A 215 8.24 9.10 8.41
N ALA A 216 7.36 9.47 7.50
CA ALA A 216 6.72 8.57 6.55
C ALA A 216 7.57 8.41 5.27
N GLU A 217 7.37 7.31 4.53
CA GLU A 217 7.97 7.13 3.19
C GLU A 217 9.48 7.37 3.10
N ALA A 218 10.26 6.95 4.11
CA ALA A 218 11.71 7.19 4.18
C ALA A 218 12.49 6.70 2.94
N TRP A 219 11.94 5.73 2.21
CA TRP A 219 12.44 5.24 0.92
C TRP A 219 12.60 6.35 -0.13
N ARG A 220 11.83 7.44 -0.03
CA ARG A 220 11.92 8.59 -0.94
C ARG A 220 13.25 9.34 -0.87
N LYS A 221 14.11 9.04 0.12
CA LYS A 221 15.47 9.59 0.26
C LYS A 221 16.52 8.81 -0.54
N ASP A 222 16.15 7.66 -1.10
CA ASP A 222 16.98 6.86 -2.00
C ASP A 222 16.48 7.00 -3.46
N PRO A 223 17.27 7.58 -4.38
CA PRO A 223 16.85 7.73 -5.76
C PRO A 223 16.69 6.40 -6.50
N LEU A 224 17.40 5.34 -6.10
CA LEU A 224 17.22 4.02 -6.71
C LEU A 224 15.85 3.45 -6.31
N GLU A 225 15.52 3.51 -5.03
CA GLU A 225 14.24 3.01 -4.54
C GLU A 225 13.05 3.82 -5.09
N VAL A 226 13.20 5.14 -5.25
CA VAL A 226 12.19 5.97 -5.94
C VAL A 226 12.03 5.56 -7.39
N ALA A 227 13.13 5.33 -8.12
CA ALA A 227 13.05 4.88 -9.51
C ALA A 227 12.32 3.53 -9.64
N GLU A 228 12.66 2.54 -8.80
CA GLU A 228 12.02 1.22 -8.79
C GLU A 228 10.52 1.29 -8.48
N ARG A 229 10.15 2.12 -7.50
CA ARG A 229 8.76 2.23 -7.04
C ARG A 229 7.89 3.07 -7.98
N GLU A 230 8.40 4.19 -8.47
CA GLU A 230 7.58 5.19 -9.17
C GLU A 230 7.69 5.18 -10.69
N SER A 231 8.74 4.60 -11.29
CA SER A 231 8.90 4.63 -12.76
C SER A 231 7.83 3.85 -13.54
N GLY A 232 7.00 3.07 -12.83
CA GLY A 232 5.77 2.50 -13.37
C GLY A 232 4.77 3.56 -13.88
N VAL A 233 4.88 4.84 -13.50
CA VAL A 233 4.15 5.96 -14.14
C VAL A 233 4.38 6.01 -15.66
N ARG A 234 5.51 5.50 -16.13
CA ARG A 234 5.84 5.32 -17.55
C ARG A 234 5.97 3.85 -17.95
N GLY A 235 5.31 2.93 -17.26
CA GLY A 235 5.33 1.50 -17.62
C GLY A 235 6.65 0.78 -17.36
N LEU A 236 7.62 1.39 -16.65
CA LEU A 236 8.87 0.75 -16.26
C LEU A 236 8.67 0.00 -14.93
N HIS A 237 8.07 -1.19 -14.98
CA HIS A 237 7.85 -2.01 -13.78
C HIS A 237 8.39 -3.43 -13.98
N LYS A 238 7.56 -4.33 -14.50
CA LYS A 238 7.82 -5.75 -14.63
C LYS A 238 8.82 -5.98 -15.77
N GLY A 239 9.82 -6.82 -15.53
CA GLY A 239 10.86 -7.13 -16.51
C GLY A 239 11.99 -6.09 -16.59
N TYR A 240 11.97 -5.04 -15.76
CA TYR A 240 13.04 -4.06 -15.69
C TYR A 240 13.91 -4.27 -14.45
N THR A 241 15.21 -4.07 -14.62
CA THR A 241 16.20 -4.01 -13.55
C THR A 241 16.74 -2.60 -13.44
N PHE A 242 16.98 -2.13 -12.22
CA PHE A 242 17.36 -0.75 -11.95
C PHE A 242 18.77 -0.68 -11.37
N LYS A 243 19.55 0.31 -11.83
CA LYS A 243 20.92 0.51 -11.35
C LYS A 243 21.21 1.99 -11.17
N LEU A 244 21.60 2.38 -9.97
CA LEU A 244 22.09 3.73 -9.70
C LEU A 244 23.41 3.97 -10.44
N VAL A 245 23.42 4.98 -11.31
CA VAL A 245 24.59 5.39 -12.11
C VAL A 245 25.33 6.54 -11.44
N SER A 246 24.60 7.57 -10.99
CA SER A 246 25.18 8.72 -10.32
C SER A 246 24.22 9.34 -9.32
N LYS A 247 24.76 9.99 -8.28
CA LYS A 247 24.03 10.74 -7.25
C LYS A 247 24.90 11.87 -6.71
N GLY A 248 24.43 13.11 -6.79
CA GLY A 248 25.14 14.28 -6.26
C GLY A 248 24.43 15.59 -6.58
N GLN A 249 24.61 16.60 -5.72
CA GLN A 249 24.09 17.97 -5.93
C GLN A 249 22.57 18.04 -6.22
N GLY A 250 21.78 17.20 -5.54
CA GLY A 250 20.33 17.13 -5.75
C GLY A 250 19.90 16.55 -7.10
N ARG A 251 20.80 15.85 -7.82
CA ARG A 251 20.51 15.13 -9.06
C ARG A 251 20.99 13.68 -8.97
N ALA A 252 20.25 12.76 -9.56
CA ALA A 252 20.62 11.35 -9.66
C ALA A 252 20.22 10.79 -11.02
N THR A 253 20.90 9.72 -11.40
CA THR A 253 20.63 8.99 -12.63
C THR A 253 20.56 7.51 -12.32
N VAL A 254 19.47 6.87 -12.75
CA VAL A 254 19.23 5.43 -12.62
C VAL A 254 19.01 4.88 -14.02
N ASP A 255 19.73 3.82 -14.38
CA ASP A 255 19.44 3.08 -15.61
C ASP A 255 18.36 2.04 -15.31
N ALA A 256 17.41 1.88 -16.24
CA ALA A 256 16.36 0.87 -16.21
C ALA A 256 16.50 -0.01 -17.46
N ASP A 257 16.90 -1.26 -17.26
CA ASP A 257 17.22 -2.22 -18.32
C ASP A 257 16.16 -3.34 -18.37
N GLY A 258 15.54 -3.51 -19.55
CA GLY A 258 14.47 -4.48 -19.80
C GLY A 258 14.31 -4.73 -21.31
N ASP A 259 13.07 -4.82 -21.81
CA ASP A 259 12.80 -4.97 -23.25
C ASP A 259 13.39 -3.84 -24.11
N LYS A 260 13.47 -2.64 -23.51
CA LYS A 260 14.23 -1.49 -23.99
C LYS A 260 15.00 -0.90 -22.81
N ASN A 261 16.05 -0.15 -23.09
CA ASN A 261 16.86 0.46 -22.04
C ASN A 261 16.52 1.94 -21.92
N TYR A 262 16.37 2.40 -20.68
CA TYR A 262 16.07 3.79 -20.36
C TYR A 262 17.02 4.33 -19.31
N GLN A 263 17.16 5.64 -19.31
CA GLN A 263 17.79 6.40 -18.26
C GLN A 263 16.74 7.29 -17.57
N ILE A 264 16.66 7.16 -16.25
CA ILE A 264 15.75 7.90 -15.38
C ILE A 264 16.59 8.97 -14.67
N THR A 265 16.19 10.23 -14.85
CA THR A 265 16.75 11.36 -14.11
C THR A 265 15.86 11.69 -12.93
N LEU A 266 16.44 11.76 -11.74
CA LEU A 266 15.77 12.20 -10.53
C LEU A 266 16.40 13.50 -10.00
N VAL A 267 15.57 14.33 -9.36
CA VAL A 267 15.99 15.58 -8.74
C VAL A 267 15.44 15.70 -7.32
N GLN A 268 16.06 16.55 -6.51
CA GLN A 268 15.56 16.98 -5.19
C GLN A 268 15.03 18.42 -5.28
N PRO A 269 13.71 18.61 -5.51
CA PRO A 269 13.15 19.93 -5.81
C PRO A 269 13.07 20.85 -4.57
N GLU A 270 12.81 20.29 -3.39
CA GLU A 270 12.53 21.08 -2.17
C GLU A 270 13.76 21.26 -1.27
N LYS A 271 14.51 20.18 -1.03
CA LYS A 271 15.62 20.15 -0.08
C LYS A 271 16.75 19.32 -0.66
N GLN A 272 17.97 19.84 -0.69
CA GLN A 272 19.13 19.06 -1.14
C GLN A 272 19.77 18.26 0.00
N GLY A 273 20.41 17.14 -0.36
CA GLY A 273 21.20 16.33 0.56
C GLY A 273 20.44 15.11 1.08
N ASN A 274 20.90 14.54 2.19
CA ASN A 274 20.43 13.24 2.65
C ASN A 274 18.95 13.21 3.09
N GLU A 275 18.40 14.36 3.48
CA GLU A 275 16.99 14.48 3.90
C GLU A 275 16.06 14.94 2.78
N GLY A 276 16.58 15.16 1.58
CA GLY A 276 15.79 15.57 0.42
C GLY A 276 15.04 14.42 -0.23
N VAL A 277 13.78 14.65 -0.57
CA VAL A 277 12.99 13.71 -1.39
C VAL A 277 13.46 13.74 -2.84
N TRP A 278 13.63 12.56 -3.43
CA TRP A 278 13.83 12.39 -4.86
C TRP A 278 12.49 12.30 -5.59
N VAL A 279 12.40 12.97 -6.73
CA VAL A 279 11.29 12.83 -7.69
C VAL A 279 11.85 12.55 -9.07
N ILE A 280 11.13 11.74 -9.87
CA ILE A 280 11.47 11.52 -11.27
C ILE A 280 11.18 12.82 -12.05
N SER A 281 12.14 13.27 -12.84
CA SER A 281 12.04 14.49 -13.66
C SER A 281 12.06 14.20 -15.16
N GLU A 282 12.68 13.09 -15.57
CA GLU A 282 12.81 12.72 -16.99
C GLU A 282 13.07 11.23 -17.11
N ILE A 283 12.49 10.61 -18.14
CA ILE A 283 12.81 9.25 -18.57
C ILE A 283 13.13 9.30 -20.06
N LYS A 284 14.33 8.87 -20.46
CA LYS A 284 14.73 8.88 -21.88
C LYS A 284 15.29 7.53 -22.32
N PRO A 285 15.17 7.16 -23.61
CA PRO A 285 15.86 5.98 -24.13
C PRO A 285 17.37 6.14 -23.96
N ARG A 286 18.06 5.03 -23.69
CA ARG A 286 19.52 4.96 -23.57
C ARG A 286 20.14 4.35 -24.81
#